data_AF-A0A8H7CMZ4-F1
#
_entry.id   AF-A0A8H7CMZ4-F1
#
_cell.length_a   1.000
_cell.length_b   1.000
_cell.length_c   1.000
_cell.angle_alpha   90.00
_cell.angle_beta   90.00
_cell.angle_gamma   90.00
#
_symmetry.space_group_name_H-M   'P 1'
#
loop_
_entity.id
_entity.type
_entity.pdbx_description
1 polymer ?
#
loop_
_entity_poly.entity_id
_entity_poly.type
_entity_poly.pdbx_seq_one_letter_code
_entity_poly.pdbx_strand_id
1 'polypeptide(L)'
;MSSNWASSPSGAVMKDKEKSLGEKEKDILRRYKMASHFEIPSGKGLFGQLQWVAFTYVCFIAYGHPDMKQLWAALRLEEEGDDSGWKEFVCGMTDRLHNVQVVGGLLLATSALFLTTVPPSPATIDYTHHGSYICIVSAFGLLIGSIICAVAAVLMLSQASAFQLRTSSQVWYRNRTCVYGTTIALAGPTFSAAPATILLAFGVHSKLNILNCFLTHGP
;
A
#
# COMPACT_ATOMS: atom_id res chain seq x y z
N MET A 1 20.83 30.81 -27.36
CA MET A 1 19.53 30.40 -26.81
C MET A 1 19.75 29.88 -25.40
N SER A 2 19.60 30.76 -24.41
CA SER A 2 19.81 30.47 -22.99
C SER A 2 18.46 30.14 -22.36
N SER A 3 18.26 28.90 -21.93
CA SER A 3 17.04 28.44 -21.28
C SER A 3 17.00 28.94 -19.84
N ASN A 4 16.23 30.00 -19.61
CA ASN A 4 15.79 30.42 -18.28
C ASN A 4 14.89 29.34 -17.68
N TRP A 5 15.47 28.44 -16.89
CA TRP A 5 14.74 27.65 -15.90
C TRP A 5 14.32 28.59 -14.77
N ALA A 6 13.26 29.34 -15.01
CA ALA A 6 12.60 30.13 -13.99
C ALA A 6 12.16 29.20 -12.84
N SER A 7 12.67 29.51 -11.65
CA SER A 7 12.22 29.00 -10.36
C SER A 7 10.68 28.92 -10.32
N SER A 8 10.15 27.71 -10.42
CA SER A 8 8.72 27.46 -10.40
C SER A 8 8.15 27.88 -9.03
N PRO A 9 7.27 28.89 -8.93
CA PRO A 9 6.66 29.34 -7.68
C PRO A 9 5.78 28.28 -6.99
N SER A 10 5.66 27.10 -7.62
CA SER A 10 4.84 25.97 -7.20
C SER A 10 5.21 25.45 -5.79
N GLY A 11 6.49 25.48 -5.40
CA GLY A 11 6.93 24.91 -4.13
C GLY A 11 6.47 25.66 -2.87
N ALA A 12 6.37 27.00 -2.94
CA ALA A 12 5.93 27.82 -1.80
C ALA A 12 4.40 27.74 -1.62
N VAL A 13 3.66 27.84 -2.74
CA VAL A 13 2.20 27.76 -2.76
C VAL A 13 1.69 26.39 -2.27
N MET A 14 2.39 25.31 -2.62
CA MET A 14 2.04 23.96 -2.18
C MET A 14 2.21 23.79 -0.66
N LYS A 15 3.31 24.31 -0.09
CA LYS A 15 3.55 24.26 1.36
C LYS A 15 2.52 25.05 2.18
N ASP A 16 2.10 26.20 1.68
CA ASP A 16 1.08 27.01 2.36
C ASP A 16 -0.30 26.34 2.29
N LYS A 17 -0.63 25.70 1.17
CA LYS A 17 -1.85 24.92 1.02
C LYS A 17 -1.88 23.72 1.97
N GLU A 18 -0.78 22.95 2.05
CA GLU A 18 -0.64 21.80 2.95
C GLU A 18 -0.79 22.20 4.42
N LYS A 19 -0.19 23.33 4.83
CA LYS A 19 -0.37 23.89 6.19
C LYS A 19 -1.83 24.26 6.46
N SER A 20 -2.48 24.94 5.52
CA SER A 20 -3.88 25.36 5.67
C SER A 20 -4.83 24.17 5.80
N LEU A 21 -4.57 23.09 5.03
CA LEU A 21 -5.36 21.87 5.09
C LEU A 21 -5.18 21.17 6.45
N GLY A 22 -3.94 21.04 6.92
CA GLY A 22 -3.65 20.44 8.22
C GLY A 22 -4.24 21.22 9.40
N GLU A 23 -4.41 22.55 9.29
CA GLU A 23 -5.13 23.34 10.29
C GLU A 23 -6.63 23.08 10.27
N LYS A 24 -7.25 23.04 9.08
CA LYS A 24 -8.67 22.69 8.91
C LYS A 24 -9.00 21.30 9.47
N GLU A 25 -8.15 20.31 9.17
CA GLU A 25 -8.31 18.94 9.69
C GLU A 25 -8.30 18.91 11.22
N LYS A 26 -7.36 19.62 11.84
CA LYS A 26 -7.27 19.72 13.32
C LYS A 26 -8.50 20.38 13.91
N ASP A 27 -9.04 21.40 13.26
CA ASP A 27 -10.22 22.10 13.74
C ASP A 27 -11.47 21.20 13.65
N ILE A 28 -11.62 20.44 12.57
CA ILE A 28 -12.70 19.45 12.43
C ILE A 28 -12.58 18.34 13.46
N LEU A 29 -11.38 17.85 13.73
CA LEU A 29 -11.15 16.85 14.78
C LEU A 29 -11.45 17.38 16.18
N ARG A 30 -11.42 18.71 16.40
CA ARG A 30 -11.87 19.34 17.65
C ARG A 30 -13.39 19.47 17.71
N ARG A 31 -14.04 19.81 16.59
CA ARG A 31 -15.50 19.98 16.51
C ARG A 31 -16.25 18.65 16.54
N TYR A 32 -15.72 17.62 15.90
CA TYR A 32 -16.37 16.33 15.74
C TYR A 32 -15.60 15.23 16.46
N LYS A 33 -16.23 14.67 17.51
CA LYS A 33 -15.73 13.46 18.14
C LYS A 33 -15.79 12.30 17.14
N MET A 34 -14.67 11.59 16.97
CA MET A 34 -14.59 10.41 16.11
C MET A 34 -15.58 9.34 16.59
N ALA A 35 -16.26 8.68 15.65
CA ALA A 35 -17.19 7.62 16.00
C ALA A 35 -16.45 6.37 16.51
N SER A 36 -17.02 5.67 17.48
CA SER A 36 -16.39 4.53 18.16
C SER A 36 -16.00 3.37 17.25
N HIS A 37 -16.61 3.25 16.07
CA HIS A 37 -16.25 2.23 15.08
C HIS A 37 -14.96 2.55 14.31
N PHE A 38 -14.51 3.81 14.29
CA PHE A 38 -13.21 4.22 13.78
C PHE A 38 -12.10 4.15 14.84
N GLU A 39 -12.46 4.02 16.12
CA GLU A 39 -11.47 3.88 17.17
C GLU A 39 -10.75 2.52 17.06
N ILE A 40 -9.43 2.57 17.21
CA ILE A 40 -8.57 1.39 17.22
C ILE A 40 -9.02 0.49 18.39
N PRO A 41 -9.23 -0.83 18.17
CA PRO A 41 -9.61 -1.74 19.25
C PRO A 41 -8.49 -1.79 20.30
N SER A 42 -8.70 -1.16 21.45
CA SER A 42 -7.84 -1.27 22.63
C SER A 42 -8.23 -2.50 23.42
N GLY A 43 -7.85 -3.67 22.92
CA GLY A 43 -8.08 -4.94 23.61
C GLY A 43 -7.03 -5.17 24.70
N LYS A 44 -7.45 -5.43 25.93
CA LYS A 44 -6.56 -5.90 27.00
C LYS A 44 -6.29 -7.40 26.82
N GLY A 45 -5.03 -7.79 26.65
CA GLY A 45 -4.58 -9.19 26.50
C GLY A 45 -3.76 -9.43 25.23
N LEU A 46 -3.13 -10.61 25.13
CA LEU A 46 -2.24 -10.99 24.01
C LEU A 46 -2.96 -10.90 22.64
N PHE A 47 -4.19 -11.42 22.58
CA PHE A 47 -4.99 -11.38 21.35
C PHE A 47 -5.41 -9.96 20.96
N GLY A 48 -5.67 -9.10 21.96
CA GLY A 48 -5.96 -7.69 21.75
C GLY A 48 -4.75 -6.92 21.20
N GLN A 49 -3.55 -7.21 21.71
CA GLN A 49 -2.31 -6.64 21.19
C GLN A 49 -2.04 -7.07 19.74
N LEU A 50 -2.25 -8.34 19.41
CA LEU A 50 -2.06 -8.81 18.03
C LEU A 50 -3.03 -8.13 17.07
N GLN A 51 -4.30 -8.02 17.44
CA GLN A 51 -5.30 -7.30 16.65
C GLN A 51 -4.95 -5.82 16.49
N TRP A 52 -4.45 -5.19 17.54
CA TRP A 52 -4.00 -3.80 17.50
C TRP A 52 -2.83 -3.64 16.52
N VAL A 53 -1.78 -4.46 16.65
CA VAL A 53 -0.61 -4.41 15.76
C VAL A 53 -1.02 -4.67 14.32
N ALA A 54 -1.83 -5.71 14.08
CA ALA A 54 -2.32 -6.03 12.75
C ALA A 54 -3.14 -4.87 12.16
N PHE A 55 -4.05 -4.29 12.93
CA PHE A 55 -4.85 -3.16 12.46
C PHE A 55 -3.98 -1.93 12.17
N THR A 56 -3.08 -1.56 13.08
CA THR A 56 -2.15 -0.45 12.88
C THR A 56 -1.27 -0.67 11.66
N TYR A 57 -0.80 -1.89 11.44
CA TYR A 57 0.00 -2.24 10.28
C TYR A 57 -0.80 -2.13 8.98
N VAL A 58 -2.03 -2.67 8.96
CA VAL A 58 -2.92 -2.55 7.79
C VAL A 58 -3.29 -1.08 7.55
N CYS A 59 -3.55 -0.28 8.58
CA CYS A 59 -3.81 1.16 8.45
C CYS A 59 -2.60 1.91 7.90
N PHE A 60 -1.42 1.61 8.44
CA PHE A 60 -0.16 2.21 8.00
C PHE A 60 0.11 1.88 6.53
N ILE A 61 -0.18 0.66 6.11
CA ILE A 61 -0.05 0.26 4.71
C ILE A 61 -1.10 0.93 3.82
N ALA A 62 -2.36 0.93 4.25
CA ALA A 62 -3.48 1.45 3.47
C ALA A 62 -3.40 2.97 3.29
N TYR A 63 -3.10 3.70 4.37
CA TYR A 63 -3.20 5.16 4.43
C TYR A 63 -1.85 5.86 4.65
N GLY A 64 -0.76 5.11 4.86
CA GLY A 64 0.55 5.66 5.23
C GLY A 64 0.63 6.20 6.66
N HIS A 65 -0.47 6.12 7.41
CA HIS A 65 -0.57 6.59 8.78
C HIS A 65 -1.19 5.52 9.66
N PRO A 66 -0.74 5.39 10.92
CA PRO A 66 -1.26 4.40 11.86
C PRO A 66 -2.67 4.73 12.36
N ASP A 67 -3.28 5.82 11.90
CA ASP A 67 -4.51 6.39 12.44
C ASP A 67 -5.49 6.76 11.32
N MET A 68 -6.78 6.52 11.57
CA MET A 68 -7.90 6.84 10.68
C MET A 68 -8.35 8.31 10.77
N LYS A 69 -7.69 9.13 11.61
CA LYS A 69 -8.01 10.55 11.78
C LYS A 69 -8.05 11.35 10.49
N GLN A 70 -7.11 11.12 9.58
CA GLN A 70 -7.09 11.81 8.29
C GLN A 70 -8.26 11.40 7.41
N LEU A 71 -8.56 10.10 7.31
CA LEU A 71 -9.73 9.62 6.59
C LEU A 71 -11.01 10.23 7.18
N TRP A 72 -11.14 10.24 8.50
CA TRP A 72 -12.29 10.85 9.18
C TRP A 72 -12.40 12.36 8.96
N ALA A 73 -11.28 13.09 9.01
CA ALA A 73 -11.26 14.52 8.75
C ALA A 73 -11.63 14.83 7.28
N ALA A 74 -11.12 14.06 6.33
CA ALA A 74 -11.45 14.18 4.91
C ALA A 74 -12.95 13.92 4.65
N LEU A 75 -13.51 12.88 5.28
CA LEU A 75 -14.95 12.58 5.20
C LEU A 75 -15.83 13.72 5.76
N ARG A 76 -15.38 14.39 6.83
CA ARG A 76 -16.14 15.49 7.46
C ARG A 76 -15.98 16.81 6.72
N LEU A 77 -14.81 17.11 6.17
CA LEU A 77 -14.59 18.27 5.28
C LEU A 77 -15.55 18.24 4.10
N GLU A 78 -15.70 17.06 3.50
CA GLU A 78 -16.60 16.83 2.38
C GLU A 78 -18.08 17.05 2.79
N GLU A 79 -18.48 16.62 3.99
CA GLU A 79 -19.83 16.84 4.51
C GLU A 79 -20.15 18.33 4.72
N GLU A 80 -19.16 19.14 5.09
CA GLU A 80 -19.26 20.61 5.17
C GLU A 80 -19.28 21.28 3.77
N GLY A 81 -19.05 20.51 2.69
CA GLY A 81 -19.04 20.97 1.30
C GLY A 81 -17.66 21.35 0.77
N ASP A 82 -16.57 21.05 1.49
CA ASP A 82 -15.20 21.27 1.04
C ASP A 82 -14.59 19.96 0.49
N ASP A 83 -14.74 19.74 -0.82
CA ASP A 83 -14.20 18.56 -1.53
C ASP A 83 -12.66 18.51 -1.59
N SER A 84 -11.97 19.59 -1.20
CA SER A 84 -10.52 19.69 -1.39
C SER A 84 -9.74 18.66 -0.58
N GLY A 85 -10.16 18.39 0.67
CA GLY A 85 -9.53 17.40 1.54
C GLY A 85 -9.68 15.98 1.02
N TRP A 86 -10.87 15.59 0.56
CA TRP A 86 -11.09 14.26 -0.02
C TRP A 86 -10.27 14.04 -1.29
N LYS A 87 -10.25 15.03 -2.19
CA LYS A 87 -9.48 14.95 -3.43
C LYS A 87 -7.99 14.79 -3.16
N GLU A 88 -7.44 15.54 -2.22
CA GLU A 88 -6.03 15.45 -1.84
C GLU A 88 -5.71 14.08 -1.23
N PHE A 89 -6.57 13.59 -0.35
CA PHE A 89 -6.46 12.25 0.24
C PHE A 89 -6.49 11.13 -0.82
N VAL A 90 -7.48 11.13 -1.72
CA VAL A 90 -7.60 10.13 -2.79
C VAL A 90 -6.44 10.22 -3.78
N CYS A 91 -6.00 11.44 -4.13
CA CYS A 91 -4.85 11.66 -5.00
C CYS A 91 -3.59 11.04 -4.39
N GLY A 92 -3.28 11.35 -3.12
CA GLY A 92 -2.12 10.79 -2.44
C GLY A 92 -2.17 9.27 -2.31
N MET A 93 -3.36 8.70 -2.11
CA MET A 93 -3.54 7.24 -2.04
C MET A 93 -3.35 6.58 -3.42
N THR A 94 -3.86 7.22 -4.47
CA THR A 94 -3.72 6.76 -5.86
C THR A 94 -2.28 6.80 -6.31
N ASP A 95 -1.54 7.87 -6.00
CA ASP A 95 -0.11 8.00 -6.33
C ASP A 95 0.73 6.89 -5.68
N ARG A 96 0.43 6.54 -4.42
CA ARG A 96 1.10 5.44 -3.72
C ARG A 96 0.78 4.09 -4.34
N LEU A 97 -0.49 3.82 -4.64
CA LEU A 97 -0.90 2.59 -5.33
C LEU A 97 -0.24 2.48 -6.70
N HIS A 98 -0.16 3.58 -7.45
CA HIS A 98 0.53 3.63 -8.73
C HIS A 98 2.02 3.29 -8.59
N ASN A 99 2.71 3.89 -7.62
CA ASN A 99 4.13 3.58 -7.37
C ASN A 99 4.34 2.09 -7.01
N VAL A 100 3.48 1.52 -6.18
CA VAL A 100 3.52 0.08 -5.85
C VAL A 100 3.25 -0.78 -7.07
N GLN A 101 2.31 -0.39 -7.94
CA GLN A 101 2.03 -1.10 -9.19
C GLN A 101 3.20 -1.05 -10.17
N VAL A 102 3.88 0.09 -10.31
CA VAL A 102 5.07 0.20 -11.17
C VAL A 102 6.16 -0.77 -10.69
N VAL A 103 6.45 -0.78 -9.39
CA VAL A 103 7.41 -1.72 -8.80
C VAL A 103 6.95 -3.17 -8.97
N GLY A 104 5.67 -3.45 -8.70
CA GLY A 104 5.08 -4.78 -8.86
C GLY A 104 5.15 -5.30 -10.29
N GLY A 105 4.90 -4.44 -11.28
CA GLY A 105 5.02 -4.77 -12.70
C GLY A 105 6.47 -5.07 -13.12
N LEU A 106 7.44 -4.30 -12.60
CA LEU A 106 8.87 -4.57 -12.83
C LEU A 106 9.30 -5.91 -12.23
N LEU A 107 8.87 -6.22 -11.00
CA LEU A 107 9.13 -7.50 -10.35
C LEU A 107 8.45 -8.66 -11.09
N LEU A 108 7.25 -8.43 -11.62
CA LEU A 108 6.51 -9.43 -12.41
C LEU A 108 7.24 -9.75 -13.71
N ALA A 109 7.68 -8.73 -14.44
CA ALA A 109 8.47 -8.90 -15.67
C ALA A 109 9.79 -9.63 -15.40
N THR A 110 10.47 -9.28 -14.30
CA THR A 110 11.71 -9.95 -13.86
C THR A 110 11.45 -11.42 -13.53
N SER A 111 10.37 -11.72 -12.80
CA SER A 111 9.97 -13.10 -12.48
C SER A 111 9.65 -13.89 -13.75
N ALA A 112 8.92 -13.30 -14.70
CA ALA A 112 8.60 -13.92 -15.99
C ALA A 112 9.87 -14.22 -16.80
N LEU A 113 10.86 -13.33 -16.75
CA LEU A 113 12.13 -13.53 -17.42
C LEU A 113 12.89 -14.72 -16.80
N PHE A 114 12.94 -14.83 -15.47
CA PHE A 114 13.54 -16.01 -14.81
C PHE A 114 12.80 -17.31 -15.12
N LEU A 115 11.49 -17.27 -15.33
CA LEU A 115 10.70 -18.46 -15.68
C LEU A 115 10.88 -18.90 -17.14
N THR A 116 11.17 -17.97 -18.06
CA THR A 116 11.24 -18.24 -19.50
C THR A 116 12.66 -18.41 -20.03
N THR A 117 13.67 -17.92 -19.30
CA THR A 117 15.07 -17.97 -19.75
C THR A 117 15.82 -19.13 -19.11
N VAL A 118 16.60 -19.85 -19.92
CA VAL A 118 17.54 -20.87 -19.42
C VAL A 118 18.71 -20.17 -18.72
N PRO A 119 19.15 -20.61 -17.53
CA PRO A 119 20.26 -19.99 -16.82
C PRO A 119 21.53 -19.99 -17.68
N PRO A 120 22.19 -18.84 -17.87
CA PRO A 120 23.40 -18.75 -18.70
C PRO A 120 24.57 -19.53 -18.10
N SER A 121 24.56 -19.77 -16.78
CA SER A 121 25.49 -20.67 -16.11
C SER A 121 24.81 -21.36 -14.92
N PRO A 122 24.44 -22.64 -15.04
CA PRO A 122 23.86 -23.40 -13.92
C PRO A 122 24.84 -23.57 -12.74
N ALA A 123 26.15 -23.36 -12.96
CA ALA A 123 27.15 -23.43 -11.89
C ALA A 123 27.09 -22.21 -10.96
N THR A 124 26.67 -21.04 -11.45
CA THR A 124 26.68 -19.78 -10.68
C THR A 124 25.29 -19.38 -10.19
N ILE A 125 24.26 -19.56 -11.04
CA ILE A 125 22.87 -19.25 -10.70
C ILE A 125 21.97 -20.34 -11.29
N ASP A 126 21.65 -21.35 -10.50
CA ASP A 126 20.70 -22.39 -10.87
C ASP A 126 19.35 -22.13 -10.18
N TYR A 127 18.54 -21.30 -10.83
CA TYR A 127 17.16 -21.05 -10.48
C TYR A 127 16.20 -22.14 -11.03
N THR A 128 16.73 -23.19 -11.66
CA THR A 128 15.98 -24.35 -12.15
C THR A 128 15.75 -25.42 -11.08
N HIS A 129 16.38 -25.29 -9.91
CA HIS A 129 16.11 -26.17 -8.77
C HIS A 129 14.65 -26.05 -8.30
N HIS A 130 14.02 -27.19 -7.97
CA HIS A 130 12.60 -27.26 -7.59
C HIS A 130 12.18 -26.24 -6.52
N GLY A 131 13.01 -25.99 -5.49
CA GLY A 131 12.71 -25.03 -4.44
C GLY A 131 12.63 -23.59 -4.95
N SER A 132 13.68 -23.11 -5.62
CA SER A 132 13.71 -21.76 -6.19
C SER A 132 12.65 -21.56 -7.26
N TYR A 133 12.37 -22.57 -8.08
CA TYR A 133 11.33 -22.51 -9.10
C TYR A 133 9.93 -22.32 -8.47
N ILE A 134 9.59 -23.08 -7.43
CA ILE A 134 8.31 -22.91 -6.70
C ILE A 134 8.24 -21.51 -6.06
N CYS A 135 9.33 -21.02 -5.47
CA CYS A 135 9.38 -19.66 -4.92
C CYS A 135 9.10 -18.60 -6.00
N ILE A 136 9.74 -18.69 -7.17
CA ILE A 136 9.56 -17.73 -8.27
C ILE A 136 8.13 -17.81 -8.83
N VAL A 137 7.58 -19.01 -9.06
CA VAL A 137 6.19 -19.19 -9.53
C VAL A 137 5.18 -18.64 -8.51
N SER A 138 5.39 -18.91 -7.22
CA SER A 138 4.50 -18.38 -6.16
C SER A 138 4.58 -16.85 -6.08
N ALA A 139 5.77 -16.26 -6.18
CA ALA A 139 5.96 -14.82 -6.25
C ALA A 139 5.25 -14.22 -7.47
N PHE A 140 5.37 -14.86 -8.64
CA PHE A 140 4.68 -14.44 -9.86
C PHE A 140 3.16 -14.42 -9.69
N GLY A 141 2.58 -15.47 -9.11
CA GLY A 141 1.14 -15.52 -8.81
C GLY A 141 0.69 -14.44 -7.82
N LEU A 142 1.46 -14.22 -6.74
CA LEU A 142 1.19 -13.17 -5.75
C LEU A 142 1.28 -11.77 -6.36
N LEU A 143 2.22 -11.53 -7.28
CA LEU A 143 2.35 -10.26 -7.99
C LEU A 143 1.14 -10.00 -8.90
N ILE A 144 0.65 -10.99 -9.65
CA ILE A 144 -0.58 -10.87 -10.44
C ILE A 144 -1.76 -10.52 -9.54
N GLY A 145 -1.92 -11.24 -8.42
CA GLY A 145 -2.96 -10.97 -7.43
C GLY A 145 -2.89 -9.54 -6.89
N SER A 146 -1.67 -9.06 -6.58
CA SER A 146 -1.45 -7.70 -6.09
C SER A 146 -1.89 -6.62 -7.10
N ILE A 147 -1.61 -6.84 -8.40
CA ILE A 147 -1.98 -5.91 -9.47
C ILE A 147 -3.50 -5.86 -9.62
N ILE A 148 -4.17 -7.02 -9.65
CA ILE A 148 -5.63 -7.10 -9.75
C ILE A 148 -6.29 -6.41 -8.55
N CYS A 149 -5.82 -6.69 -7.33
CA CYS A 149 -6.30 -6.02 -6.12
C CYS A 149 -6.08 -4.50 -6.17
N ALA A 150 -4.95 -4.03 -6.71
CA ALA A 150 -4.66 -2.60 -6.79
C ALA A 150 -5.57 -1.89 -7.79
N VAL A 151 -5.82 -2.51 -8.96
CA VAL A 151 -6.80 -1.98 -9.92
C VAL A 151 -8.18 -1.92 -9.30
N ALA A 152 -8.62 -2.98 -8.61
CA ALA A 152 -9.90 -2.99 -7.91
C ALA A 152 -9.99 -1.88 -6.85
N ALA A 153 -8.91 -1.65 -6.09
CA ALA A 153 -8.83 -0.57 -5.10
C ALA A 153 -8.95 0.83 -5.76
N VAL A 154 -8.23 1.08 -6.86
CA VAL A 154 -8.32 2.34 -7.60
C VAL A 154 -9.72 2.54 -8.18
N LEU A 155 -10.35 1.48 -8.71
CA LEU A 155 -11.72 1.54 -9.21
C LEU A 155 -12.71 1.88 -8.08
N MET A 156 -12.57 1.24 -6.92
CA MET A 156 -13.36 1.58 -5.71
C MET A 156 -13.18 3.04 -5.32
N LEU A 157 -11.96 3.57 -5.34
CA LEU A 157 -11.66 4.99 -5.03
C LEU A 157 -12.25 5.94 -6.07
N SER A 158 -12.21 5.57 -7.35
CA SER A 158 -12.74 6.40 -8.43
C SER A 158 -14.28 6.46 -8.42
N GLN A 159 -14.93 5.37 -8.01
CA GLN A 159 -16.39 5.30 -7.85
C GLN A 159 -16.86 5.92 -6.52
N ALA A 160 -15.98 6.02 -5.55
CA ALA A 160 -16.15 6.79 -4.32
C ALA A 160 -16.07 8.32 -4.60
N SER A 161 -16.87 8.80 -5.56
CA SER A 161 -17.13 10.22 -5.74
C SER A 161 -17.87 10.75 -4.52
N ALA A 162 -17.55 11.99 -4.12
CA ALA A 162 -18.08 12.63 -2.90
C ALA A 162 -19.61 12.50 -2.76
N PHE A 163 -20.33 12.66 -3.86
CA PHE A 163 -21.79 12.52 -3.91
C PHE A 163 -22.28 11.10 -3.57
N GLN A 164 -21.60 10.08 -4.08
CA GLN A 164 -21.91 8.67 -3.79
C GLN A 164 -21.49 8.31 -2.37
N LEU A 165 -20.41 8.89 -1.85
CA LEU A 165 -20.03 8.73 -0.45
C LEU A 165 -21.05 9.36 0.50
N ARG A 166 -21.66 10.49 0.15
CA ARG A 166 -22.74 11.08 0.96
C ARG A 166 -23.93 10.13 1.12
N THR A 167 -24.29 9.43 0.05
CA THR A 167 -25.42 8.47 0.04
C THR A 167 -25.03 7.11 0.61
N SER A 168 -23.78 6.71 0.41
CA SER A 168 -23.27 5.38 0.76
C SER A 168 -22.48 5.34 2.08
N SER A 169 -22.14 6.49 2.68
CA SER A 169 -21.50 6.57 4.00
C SER A 169 -22.37 5.94 5.08
N GLN A 170 -23.70 6.04 4.93
CA GLN A 170 -24.68 5.32 5.75
C GLN A 170 -24.65 3.79 5.59
N VAL A 171 -23.99 3.26 4.57
CA VAL A 171 -23.91 1.82 4.29
C VAL A 171 -22.50 1.28 4.52
N TRP A 172 -21.47 1.97 4.01
CA TRP A 172 -20.08 1.53 4.07
C TRP A 172 -19.40 1.80 5.41
N TYR A 173 -19.77 2.87 6.13
CA TYR A 173 -19.20 3.21 7.43
C TYR A 173 -20.14 2.90 8.60
N ARG A 174 -21.27 2.25 8.34
CA ARG A 174 -22.26 1.91 9.39
C ARG A 174 -21.74 0.88 10.38
N ASN A 175 -21.02 -0.12 9.88
CA ASN A 175 -20.53 -1.23 10.67
C ASN A 175 -19.00 -1.26 10.66
N ARG A 176 -18.43 -1.59 11.83
CA ARG A 176 -16.98 -1.75 12.00
C ARG A 176 -16.38 -2.73 10.98
N THR A 177 -17.11 -3.81 10.68
CA THR A 177 -16.69 -4.84 9.71
C THR A 177 -16.53 -4.32 8.29
N CYS A 178 -17.37 -3.37 7.86
CA CYS A 178 -17.25 -2.76 6.54
C CYS A 178 -16.00 -1.88 6.44
N VAL A 179 -15.70 -1.12 7.49
CA VAL A 179 -14.46 -0.33 7.58
C VAL A 179 -13.24 -1.24 7.54
N TYR A 180 -13.22 -2.33 8.32
CA TYR A 180 -12.15 -3.32 8.22
C TYR A 180 -12.06 -3.92 6.81
N GLY A 181 -13.20 -4.25 6.19
CA GLY A 181 -13.25 -4.84 4.85
C GLY A 181 -12.67 -3.91 3.78
N THR A 182 -13.01 -2.63 3.79
CA THR A 182 -12.46 -1.65 2.83
C THR A 182 -10.98 -1.40 3.08
N THR A 183 -10.55 -1.29 4.33
CA THR A 183 -9.13 -1.13 4.67
C THR A 183 -8.31 -2.36 4.28
N ILE A 184 -8.83 -3.58 4.47
CA ILE A 184 -8.19 -4.82 4.03
C ILE A 184 -8.13 -4.88 2.50
N ALA A 185 -9.23 -4.54 1.81
CA ALA A 185 -9.24 -4.51 0.35
C ALA A 185 -8.20 -3.51 -0.20
N LEU A 186 -8.06 -2.36 0.47
CA LEU A 186 -7.08 -1.34 0.10
C LEU A 186 -5.63 -1.73 0.42
N ALA A 187 -5.40 -2.46 1.52
CA ALA A 187 -4.10 -3.00 1.90
C ALA A 187 -3.74 -4.30 1.16
N GLY A 188 -4.68 -4.90 0.43
CA GLY A 188 -4.49 -6.16 -0.30
C GLY A 188 -3.28 -6.17 -1.25
N PRO A 189 -3.05 -5.11 -2.06
CA PRO A 189 -1.92 -5.09 -3.00
C PRO A 189 -0.56 -5.20 -2.31
N THR A 190 -0.38 -4.44 -1.25
CA THR A 190 0.83 -4.37 -0.45
C THR A 190 1.03 -5.63 0.39
N PHE A 191 -0.05 -6.21 0.92
CA PHE A 191 0.00 -7.47 1.65
C PHE A 191 0.47 -8.64 0.77
N SER A 192 0.15 -8.63 -0.53
CA SER A 192 0.61 -9.64 -1.48
C SER A 192 2.00 -9.32 -2.06
N ALA A 193 2.31 -8.04 -2.31
CA ALA A 193 3.57 -7.62 -2.92
C ALA A 193 4.79 -7.80 -1.98
N ALA A 194 4.64 -7.56 -0.69
CA ALA A 194 5.73 -7.72 0.29
C ALA A 194 6.25 -9.17 0.38
N PRO A 195 5.41 -10.19 0.63
CA PRO A 195 5.87 -11.58 0.65
C PRO A 195 6.35 -12.04 -0.73
N ALA A 196 5.75 -11.56 -1.82
CA ALA A 196 6.26 -11.87 -3.17
C ALA A 196 7.70 -11.38 -3.37
N THR A 197 8.00 -10.16 -2.92
CA THR A 197 9.35 -9.58 -3.00
C THR A 197 10.33 -10.37 -2.13
N ILE A 198 9.92 -10.77 -0.92
CA ILE A 198 10.73 -11.60 -0.02
C ILE A 198 10.99 -12.97 -0.64
N LEU A 199 9.97 -13.64 -1.19
CA LEU A 199 10.09 -14.94 -1.85
C LEU A 199 11.00 -14.87 -3.09
N LEU A 200 10.90 -13.80 -3.87
CA LEU A 200 11.76 -13.57 -5.02
C LEU A 200 13.21 -13.35 -4.58
N ALA A 201 13.43 -12.55 -3.54
CA ALA A 201 14.76 -12.35 -2.95
C ALA A 201 15.33 -13.67 -2.42
N PHE A 202 14.56 -14.47 -1.68
CA PHE A 202 14.99 -15.80 -1.21
C PHE A 202 15.26 -16.77 -2.37
N GLY A 203 14.44 -16.76 -3.42
CA GLY A 203 14.62 -17.61 -4.60
C GLY A 203 15.94 -17.34 -5.31
N VAL A 204 16.37 -16.08 -5.35
CA VAL A 204 17.68 -15.65 -5.89
C VAL A 204 18.82 -15.93 -4.90
N HIS A 205 18.60 -15.73 -3.60
CA HIS A 205 19.65 -15.80 -2.57
C HIS A 205 19.91 -17.20 -2.01
N SER A 206 18.99 -18.16 -2.16
CA SER A 206 19.13 -19.53 -1.63
C SER A 206 20.40 -20.25 -2.13
N LYS A 207 20.96 -19.83 -3.26
CA LYS A 207 22.24 -20.33 -3.79
C LYS A 207 23.48 -19.65 -3.21
N LEU A 208 23.40 -18.39 -2.73
CA LEU A 208 24.57 -17.66 -2.21
C LEU A 208 25.11 -18.32 -0.93
N ASN A 209 24.23 -18.77 -0.04
CA ASN A 209 24.63 -19.45 1.20
C ASN A 209 25.12 -20.90 0.97
N ILE A 210 24.57 -21.61 -0.02
CA ILE A 210 25.05 -22.96 -0.36
C ILE A 210 26.43 -22.90 -1.00
N LEU A 211 26.69 -21.92 -1.86
CA LEU A 211 28.02 -21.71 -2.45
C LEU A 211 29.04 -21.25 -1.39
N ASN A 212 28.63 -20.41 -0.44
CA ASN A 212 29.51 -19.95 0.64
C ASN A 212 29.86 -21.09 1.60
N CYS A 213 28.90 -21.96 1.96
CA CYS A 213 29.18 -23.19 2.71
C CYS A 213 30.14 -24.13 1.96
N PHE A 214 30.02 -24.23 0.63
CA PHE A 214 30.92 -25.07 -0.18
C PHE A 214 32.33 -24.46 -0.33
N LEU A 215 32.46 -23.14 -0.33
CA LEU A 215 33.74 -22.44 -0.40
C LEU A 215 34.47 -22.38 0.95
N THR A 216 33.74 -22.35 2.08
CA THR A 216 34.34 -22.43 3.42
C THR A 216 34.71 -23.86 3.84
N HIS A 217 34.19 -24.88 3.14
CA HIS A 217 34.47 -26.30 3.40
C HIS A 217 34.97 -27.05 2.15
N GLY A 218 35.70 -26.39 1.26
CA GLY A 218 36.55 -27.08 0.29
C GLY A 218 37.71 -27.80 1.00
N PRO A 219 38.13 -28.98 0.51
CA PRO A 219 38.88 -30.02 1.24
C PRO A 219 40.26 -29.60 1.78
#